data_AF-A0A062V704-F1
#
_entry.id   AF-A0A062V704-F1
#
_cell.length_a   1.000
_cell.length_b   1.000
_cell.length_c   1.000
_cell.angle_alpha   90.00
_cell.angle_beta   90.00
_cell.angle_gamma   90.00
#
_symmetry.space_group_name_H-M   'P 1'
#
loop_
_entity.id
_entity.type
_entity.pdbx_description
1 polymer ?
#
loop_
_entity_poly.entity_id
_entity_poly.type
_entity_poly.pdbx_seq_one_letter_code
_entity_poly.pdbx_strand_id
1 'polypeptide(L)'
;MDENELRRRARKTGFDVATLEKDYALTWLLSGIYWENSQLRDILIFKGGTAIRKVYFPEWRLSEDLDFTVMQKIAPQSLKQGFEQVFISINKRSSIVYSFRAFNAGEYAIFADVQFLGPIGFKNKSLSEKSRSSERYPCTCEV
;
A
#
# COMPACT_ATOMS: atom_id res chain seq x y z
N MET A 1 -0.75 5.45 16.53
CA MET A 1 0.56 5.37 17.20
C MET A 1 1.18 6.75 17.11
N ASP A 2 1.59 7.33 18.23
CA ASP A 2 2.28 8.63 18.27
C ASP A 2 3.81 8.45 18.21
N GLU A 3 4.56 9.55 18.18
CA GLU A 3 6.03 9.53 18.10
C GLU A 3 6.68 8.81 19.29
N ASN A 4 6.18 9.02 20.51
CA ASN A 4 6.76 8.43 21.71
C ASN A 4 6.63 6.91 21.71
N GLU A 5 5.45 6.39 21.33
CA GLU A 5 5.22 4.97 21.18
C GLU A 5 6.07 4.36 20.05
N LEU A 6 6.24 5.07 18.93
CA LEU A 6 7.16 4.68 17.84
C LEU A 6 8.60 4.52 18.35
N ARG A 7 9.13 5.53 19.06
CA ARG A 7 10.48 5.48 19.64
C ARG A 7 10.64 4.38 20.68
N ARG A 8 9.61 4.12 21.48
CA ARG A 8 9.61 3.02 22.45
C ARG A 8 9.67 1.66 21.76
N ARG A 9 8.89 1.46 20.70
CA ARG A 9 8.92 0.22 19.90
C ARG A 9 10.25 0.04 19.20
N ALA A 10 10.82 1.09 18.60
CA ALA A 10 12.14 1.08 17.97
C ALA A 10 13.21 0.53 18.92
N ARG A 11 13.25 1.04 20.17
CA ARG A 11 14.18 0.54 21.19
C ARG A 11 13.95 -0.94 21.55
N LYS A 12 12.71 -1.41 21.52
CA LYS A 12 12.36 -2.80 21.87
C LYS A 12 12.67 -3.79 20.75
N THR A 13 12.43 -3.39 19.50
CA THR A 13 12.56 -4.27 18.33
C THR A 13 13.94 -4.19 17.67
N GLY A 14 14.73 -3.15 17.96
CA GLY A 14 16.02 -2.90 17.34
C GLY A 14 15.94 -2.24 15.96
N PHE A 15 14.73 -2.00 15.44
CA PHE A 15 14.53 -1.23 14.20
C PHE A 15 14.66 0.26 14.46
N ASP A 16 15.17 1.00 13.48
CA ASP A 16 15.15 2.46 13.55
C ASP A 16 13.70 2.99 13.44
N VAL A 17 13.51 4.21 13.95
CA VAL A 17 12.17 4.80 14.08
C VAL A 17 11.53 5.08 12.72
N ALA A 18 12.32 5.45 11.70
CA ALA A 18 11.81 5.75 10.37
C ALA A 18 11.31 4.49 9.67
N THR A 19 12.02 3.37 9.81
CA THR A 19 11.58 2.10 9.23
C THR A 19 10.31 1.58 9.90
N LEU A 20 10.17 1.72 11.23
CA LEU A 20 8.92 1.39 11.91
C LEU A 20 7.76 2.31 11.51
N GLU A 21 8.01 3.60 11.34
CA GLU A 21 6.99 4.54 10.88
C GLU A 21 6.54 4.19 9.45
N LYS A 22 7.48 3.83 8.57
CA LYS A 22 7.19 3.38 7.21
C LYS A 22 6.35 2.11 7.20
N ASP A 23 6.70 1.11 8.01
CA ASP A 23 5.90 -0.12 8.13
C ASP A 23 4.48 0.15 8.68
N TYR A 24 4.38 1.06 9.65
CA TYR A 24 3.09 1.49 10.19
C TYR A 24 2.23 2.18 9.12
N ALA A 25 2.81 3.09 8.33
CA ALA A 25 2.14 3.74 7.23
C ALA A 25 1.67 2.72 6.17
N LEU A 26 2.57 1.84 5.72
CA LEU A 26 2.23 0.78 4.76
C LEU A 26 1.07 -0.10 5.25
N THR A 27 1.04 -0.41 6.55
CA THR A 27 -0.04 -1.20 7.16
C THR A 27 -1.37 -0.46 7.15
N TRP A 28 -1.38 0.84 7.42
CA TRP A 28 -2.58 1.66 7.31
C TRP A 28 -3.09 1.78 5.88
N LEU A 29 -2.18 1.98 4.91
CA LEU A 29 -2.54 2.03 3.50
C LEU A 29 -3.18 0.71 3.05
N LEU A 30 -2.54 -0.41 3.35
CA LEU A 30 -3.07 -1.74 3.04
C LEU A 30 -4.43 -1.97 3.69
N SER A 31 -4.58 -1.60 4.97
CA SER A 31 -5.85 -1.73 5.68
C SER A 31 -6.95 -0.88 5.04
N GLY A 32 -6.62 0.36 4.63
CA GLY A 32 -7.55 1.28 3.99
C GLY A 32 -8.04 0.78 2.64
N ILE A 33 -7.16 0.15 1.83
CA ILE A 33 -7.53 -0.48 0.56
C ILE A 33 -8.58 -1.57 0.77
N TYR A 34 -8.48 -2.34 1.85
CA TYR A 34 -9.34 -3.50 2.13
C TYR A 34 -10.47 -3.21 3.13
N TRP A 35 -10.73 -1.96 3.50
CA TRP A 35 -11.93 -1.62 4.27
C TRP A 35 -13.20 -1.91 3.48
N GLU A 36 -14.28 -2.18 4.21
CA GLU A 36 -15.57 -2.59 3.62
C GLU A 36 -16.13 -1.56 2.65
N ASN A 37 -15.89 -0.28 2.89
CA ASN A 37 -16.36 0.82 2.05
C ASN A 37 -15.37 1.24 0.93
N SER A 38 -14.26 0.52 0.77
CA SER A 38 -13.26 0.82 -0.26
C SER A 38 -13.65 0.16 -1.58
N GLN A 39 -13.75 0.97 -2.64
CA GLN A 39 -13.97 0.47 -4.00
C GLN A 39 -12.80 -0.38 -4.52
N LEU A 40 -11.61 -0.27 -3.91
CA LEU A 40 -10.41 -1.00 -4.33
C LEU A 40 -10.36 -2.44 -3.80
N ARG A 41 -11.16 -2.75 -2.76
CA ARG A 41 -11.13 -4.01 -2.03
C ARG A 41 -11.23 -5.24 -2.95
N ASP A 42 -12.18 -5.21 -3.89
CA ASP A 42 -12.47 -6.33 -4.79
C ASP A 42 -11.77 -6.20 -6.16
N ILE A 43 -10.96 -5.14 -6.33
CA ILE A 43 -10.23 -4.85 -7.57
C ILE A 43 -8.76 -5.23 -7.42
N LEU A 44 -8.18 -5.04 -6.24
CA LEU A 44 -6.76 -5.25 -5.97
C LEU A 44 -6.52 -6.52 -5.17
N ILE A 45 -5.66 -7.39 -5.67
CA ILE A 45 -5.08 -8.50 -4.90
C ILE A 45 -3.66 -8.15 -4.51
N PHE A 46 -3.40 -8.13 -3.20
CA PHE A 46 -2.09 -7.87 -2.62
C PHE A 46 -1.16 -9.07 -2.81
N LYS A 47 0.08 -8.81 -3.24
CA LYS A 47 1.09 -9.81 -3.57
C LYS A 47 2.50 -9.29 -3.29
N GLY A 48 3.50 -10.04 -3.74
CA GLY A 48 4.91 -9.64 -3.68
C GLY A 48 5.56 -9.94 -2.33
N GLY A 49 6.79 -9.45 -2.17
CA GLY A 49 7.62 -9.73 -0.97
C GLY A 49 7.01 -9.17 0.32
N THR A 50 6.25 -8.07 0.23
CA THR A 50 5.57 -7.48 1.38
C THR A 50 4.40 -8.32 1.85
N ALA A 51 3.69 -9.02 0.95
CA ALA A 51 2.63 -9.96 1.31
C ALA A 51 3.20 -11.17 2.06
N ILE A 52 4.35 -11.69 1.62
CA ILE A 52 5.05 -12.79 2.31
C ILE A 52 5.32 -12.42 3.77
N ARG A 53 5.85 -11.23 4.04
CA ARG A 53 6.08 -10.77 5.40
C ARG A 53 4.78 -10.53 6.18
N LYS A 54 3.86 -9.74 5.64
CA LYS A 54 2.68 -9.26 6.38
C LYS A 54 1.66 -10.37 6.66
N VAL A 55 1.67 -11.45 5.87
CA VAL A 55 0.70 -12.55 5.98
C VAL A 55 1.32 -13.85 6.50
N TYR A 56 2.55 -14.18 6.09
CA TYR A 56 3.11 -15.53 6.33
C TYR A 56 4.31 -15.55 7.28
N PHE A 57 5.25 -14.60 7.16
CA PHE A 57 6.53 -14.62 7.89
C PHE A 57 6.87 -13.25 8.51
N PRO A 58 6.38 -12.96 9.72
CA PRO A 58 6.57 -11.64 10.36
C PRO A 58 8.05 -11.29 10.61
N GLU A 59 8.93 -12.29 10.73
CA GLU A 59 10.37 -12.13 10.99
C GLU A 59 11.21 -11.83 9.74
N TRP A 60 10.61 -11.75 8.55
CA TRP A 60 11.32 -11.47 7.30
C TRP A 60 11.72 -9.99 7.17
N ARG A 61 12.62 -9.62 6.23
CA ARG A 61 13.07 -8.22 5.98
C ARG A 61 11.89 -7.25 5.83
N LEU A 62 12.03 -6.05 6.41
CA LEU A 62 11.12 -4.92 6.21
C LEU A 62 11.08 -4.57 4.72
N SER A 63 9.93 -4.78 4.09
CA SER A 63 9.71 -4.46 2.69
C SER A 63 9.01 -3.11 2.57
N GLU A 64 9.44 -2.35 1.57
CA GLU A 64 9.14 -0.93 1.43
C GLU A 64 8.06 -0.64 0.38
N ASP A 65 7.74 -1.62 -0.45
CA ASP A 65 6.86 -1.49 -1.61
C ASP A 65 5.55 -2.26 -1.40
N LEU A 66 4.48 -1.87 -2.09
CA LEU A 66 3.25 -2.66 -2.17
C LEU A 66 3.04 -3.08 -3.62
N ASP A 67 2.91 -4.40 -3.84
CA ASP A 67 2.62 -4.95 -5.15
C ASP A 67 1.18 -5.43 -5.20
N PHE A 68 0.46 -5.07 -6.26
CA PHE A 68 -0.91 -5.50 -6.47
C PHE A 68 -1.10 -6.10 -7.87
N THR A 69 -2.06 -7.01 -7.98
CA THR A 69 -2.64 -7.42 -9.25
C THR A 69 -4.05 -6.89 -9.35
N VAL A 70 -4.36 -6.27 -10.49
CA VAL A 70 -5.66 -5.71 -10.80
C VAL A 70 -6.51 -6.81 -11.44
N MET A 71 -7.61 -7.19 -10.77
CA MET A 71 -8.46 -8.31 -11.18
C MET A 71 -9.54 -7.96 -12.20
N GLN A 72 -9.85 -6.68 -12.31
CA GLN A 72 -10.96 -6.18 -13.12
C GLN A 72 -10.46 -5.04 -14.02
N LYS A 73 -11.01 -4.93 -15.23
CA LYS A 73 -10.66 -3.83 -16.13
C LYS A 73 -11.13 -2.51 -15.49
N ILE A 74 -10.18 -1.66 -15.11
CA ILE A 74 -10.43 -0.35 -14.52
C ILE A 74 -9.58 0.69 -15.25
N ALA A 75 -10.15 1.88 -15.47
CA ALA A 75 -9.39 3.00 -16.02
C ALA A 75 -8.35 3.47 -14.99
N PRO A 76 -7.10 3.78 -15.40
CA PRO A 76 -6.07 4.23 -14.46
C PRO A 76 -6.49 5.43 -13.61
N GLN A 77 -7.28 6.34 -14.18
CA GLN A 77 -7.83 7.51 -13.48
C GLN A 77 -8.80 7.10 -12.37
N SER A 78 -9.67 6.11 -12.61
CA SER A 78 -10.57 5.57 -11.59
C SER A 78 -9.82 4.88 -10.47
N LEU A 79 -8.74 4.15 -10.81
CA LEU A 79 -7.87 3.55 -9.80
C LEU A 79 -7.21 4.61 -8.92
N LYS A 80 -6.64 5.67 -9.54
CA LYS A 80 -6.05 6.82 -8.83
C LYS A 80 -7.07 7.49 -7.89
N GLN A 81 -8.30 7.72 -8.36
CA GLN A 81 -9.37 8.29 -7.54
C GLN A 81 -9.74 7.38 -6.35
N GLY A 82 -9.79 6.06 -6.57
CA GLY A 82 -10.03 5.10 -5.49
C GLY A 82 -8.97 5.20 -4.39
N PHE A 83 -7.69 5.32 -4.76
CA PHE A 83 -6.61 5.54 -3.80
C PHE A 83 -6.72 6.88 -3.07
N GLU A 84 -7.09 7.96 -3.76
CA GLU A 84 -7.32 9.27 -3.12
C GLU A 84 -8.44 9.19 -2.06
N GLN A 85 -9.50 8.43 -2.32
CA GLN A 85 -10.56 8.19 -1.32
C GLN A 85 -10.06 7.37 -0.13
N VAL A 86 -9.19 6.38 -0.38
CA VAL A 86 -8.52 5.60 0.67
C VAL A 86 -7.63 6.53 1.52
N PHE A 87 -6.85 7.41 0.91
CA PHE A 87 -5.99 8.38 1.61
C PHE A 87 -6.81 9.27 2.55
N ILE A 88 -7.93 9.82 2.07
CA ILE A 88 -8.84 10.64 2.88
C ILE A 88 -9.39 9.83 4.06
N SER A 89 -9.81 8.59 3.81
CA SER A 89 -10.40 7.71 4.83
C SER A 89 -9.39 7.35 5.92
N ILE A 90 -8.13 7.08 5.54
CA ILE A 90 -7.04 6.79 6.48
C ILE A 90 -6.71 8.02 7.31
N ASN A 91 -6.65 9.20 6.68
CA ASN A 91 -6.32 10.43 7.39
C ASN A 91 -7.30 10.70 8.54
N LYS A 92 -8.60 10.53 8.30
CA LYS A 92 -9.65 10.70 9.33
C LYS A 92 -9.47 9.80 10.57
N ARG A 93 -8.82 8.64 10.42
CA ARG A 93 -8.69 7.63 11.50
C ARG A 93 -7.31 7.58 12.15
N SER A 94 -6.28 8.04 11.45
CA SER A 94 -4.88 7.86 11.85
C SER A 94 -4.05 9.15 11.89
N SER A 95 -4.59 10.24 11.36
CA SER A 95 -3.90 11.51 11.09
C SER A 95 -2.71 11.40 10.12
N ILE A 96 -2.47 10.24 9.50
CA ILE A 96 -1.46 10.09 8.46
C ILE A 96 -1.99 10.72 7.17
N VAL A 97 -1.21 11.61 6.56
CA VAL A 97 -1.57 12.22 5.27
C VAL A 97 -0.83 11.48 4.16
N TYR A 98 -1.57 10.97 3.17
CA TYR A 98 -0.99 10.38 1.96
C TYR A 98 -1.22 11.28 0.75
N SER A 99 -0.32 11.22 -0.22
CA SER A 99 -0.50 11.84 -1.53
C SER A 99 0.36 11.16 -2.58
N PHE A 100 -0.03 11.28 -3.85
CA PHE A 100 0.81 10.87 -4.97
C PHE A 100 1.89 11.92 -5.24
N ARG A 101 3.13 11.47 -5.40
CA ARG A 101 4.21 12.22 -6.05
C ARG A 101 4.17 12.03 -7.57
N ALA A 102 3.91 10.80 -7.99
CA ALA A 102 3.76 10.43 -9.39
C ALA A 102 2.75 9.29 -9.51
N PHE A 103 2.07 9.24 -10.66
CA PHE A 103 1.18 8.15 -11.01
C PHE A 103 1.27 7.96 -12.53
N ASN A 104 1.94 6.90 -12.94
CA ASN A 104 2.25 6.61 -14.34
C ASN A 104 1.54 5.33 -14.75
N ALA A 105 0.61 5.45 -15.69
CA ALA A 105 -0.07 4.31 -16.28
C ALA A 105 0.64 3.92 -17.58
N GLY A 106 1.35 2.80 -17.56
CA GLY A 106 1.86 2.15 -18.77
C GLY A 106 0.83 1.19 -19.36
N GLU A 107 1.21 0.56 -20.49
CA GLU A 107 0.35 -0.39 -21.21
C GLU A 107 0.02 -1.64 -20.37
N TYR A 108 1.00 -2.16 -19.61
CA TYR A 108 0.87 -3.41 -18.85
C TYR A 108 0.91 -3.23 -17.33
N ALA A 109 1.34 -2.05 -16.86
CA ALA A 109 1.54 -1.80 -15.45
C ALA A 109 1.31 -0.35 -15.08
N ILE A 110 0.87 -0.14 -13.85
CA ILE A 110 0.75 1.17 -13.22
C ILE A 110 1.85 1.29 -12.17
N PHE A 111 2.55 2.41 -12.19
CA PHE A 111 3.56 2.78 -11.20
C PHE A 111 3.08 4.00 -10.43
N ALA A 112 2.87 3.88 -9.13
CA ALA A 112 2.49 5.02 -8.29
C ALA A 112 3.55 5.28 -7.22
N ASP A 113 4.05 6.52 -7.18
CA ASP A 113 4.91 6.98 -6.11
C ASP A 113 4.05 7.65 -5.05
N VAL A 114 3.87 7.00 -3.89
CA VAL A 114 3.11 7.56 -2.77
C VAL A 114 4.05 8.13 -1.73
N GLN A 115 3.70 9.31 -1.20
CA GLN A 115 4.35 9.88 -0.03
C GLN A 115 3.37 9.93 1.13
N PHE A 116 3.91 9.86 2.34
CA PHE A 116 3.13 10.02 3.56
C PHE A 116 3.79 11.01 4.52
N LEU A 117 2.96 11.62 5.36
CA LEU A 117 3.38 12.38 6.53
C LEU A 117 2.81 11.66 7.77
N GLY A 118 3.71 11.04 8.52
CA GLY A 118 3.38 10.27 9.73
C GLY A 118 3.61 11.06 11.03
N PRO A 119 3.47 10.39 12.19
CA PRO A 119 3.60 11.01 13.51
C PRO A 119 4.94 11.73 13.78
N ILE A 120 6.03 11.31 13.13
CA ILE A 120 7.37 11.92 13.33
C ILE A 120 7.54 13.17 12.43
N GLY A 121 6.63 13.40 11.48
CA GLY A 121 6.60 14.63 10.68
C GLY A 121 7.70 14.73 9.61
N PHE A 122 8.56 13.72 9.43
CA PHE A 122 9.53 13.69 8.35
C PHE A 122 8.89 13.19 7.04
N LYS A 123 9.10 13.91 5.94
CA LYS A 123 8.68 13.47 4.60
C LYS A 123 9.57 12.31 4.14
N ASN A 124 9.07 11.08 4.18
CA ASN A 124 9.81 9.91 3.69
C ASN A 124 9.86 9.87 2.15
N LYS A 125 10.97 9.35 1.59
CA LYS A 125 11.17 9.22 0.14
C LYS A 125 10.50 7.94 -0.39
N SER A 126 9.54 8.14 -1.31
CA SER A 126 8.91 7.18 -2.26
C SER A 126 8.45 5.82 -1.73
N LEU A 127 7.14 5.57 -1.79
CA LEU A 127 6.54 4.25 -1.89
C LEU A 127 6.33 3.95 -3.36
N SER A 128 7.01 2.97 -3.95
CA SER A 128 6.76 2.57 -5.33
C SER A 128 5.70 1.47 -5.35
N GLU A 129 4.55 1.75 -5.94
CA GLU A 129 3.47 0.77 -6.10
C GLU A 129 3.55 0.24 -7.52
N LYS A 130 3.73 -1.08 -7.69
CA LYS A 130 3.73 -1.74 -9.00
C LYS A 130 2.46 -2.58 -9.13
N SER A 131 1.53 -2.12 -9.95
CA SER A 131 0.31 -2.86 -10.26
C SER A 131 0.48 -3.49 -11.65
N ARG A 132 0.59 -4.82 -11.75
CA ARG A 132 0.66 -5.55 -13.03
C ARG A 132 -0.73 -6.03 -13.45
N SER A 133 -1.16 -5.70 -14.67
CA SER A 133 -2.35 -6.27 -15.31
C SER A 133 -2.10 -7.75 -15.63
N SER A 134 -3.07 -8.63 -15.35
CA SER A 134 -3.02 -10.03 -15.80
C SER A 134 -3.89 -10.22 -17.04
N GLU A 135 -3.27 -10.47 -18.19
CA GLU A 135 -3.92 -11.11 -19.32
C GLU A 135 -4.43 -12.51 -18.90
N ARG A 136 -5.71 -12.77 -19.18
CA ARG A 136 -6.40 -14.04 -18.93
C ARG A 136 -5.89 -15.14 -19.87
N TYR A 137 -5.59 -16.32 -19.33
CA TYR A 137 -5.70 -17.57 -20.10
C TYR A 137 -7.19 -17.84 -20.37
N PRO A 138 -7.60 -18.18 -21.60
CA PRO A 138 -8.96 -18.62 -21.86
C PRO A 138 -9.18 -20.00 -21.22
N CYS A 139 -10.11 -20.06 -20.27
CA CYS A 139 -10.67 -21.32 -19.80
C CYS A 139 -11.66 -21.80 -20.88
N THR A 140 -11.22 -22.71 -21.75
CA THR A 140 -12.13 -23.50 -22.57
C THR A 140 -12.64 -24.64 -21.70
N CYS A 141 -13.88 -24.52 -21.23
CA CYS A 141 -14.65 -25.68 -20.82
C CYS A 141 -15.08 -26.40 -22.11
N GLU A 142 -14.56 -27.60 -22.35
CA GLU A 142 -15.25 -28.59 -23.17
C GLU A 142 -15.77 -29.70 -22.26
N VAL A 143 -16.94 -30.19 -22.64
CA VAL A 143 -17.97 -30.91 -21.87
C VAL A 143 -17.59 -32.36 -21.61
#